data_AF-A0A7J9HNB6-F1
#
_entry.id   AF-A0A7J9HNB6-F1
#
_cell.length_a   1.000
_cell.length_b   1.000
_cell.length_c   1.000
_cell.angle_alpha   90.00
_cell.angle_beta   90.00
_cell.angle_gamma   90.00
#
_symmetry.space_group_name_H-M   'P 1'
#
loop_
_entity.id
_entity.type
_entity.pdbx_description
1 polymer ?
#
loop_
_entity_poly.entity_id
_entity_poly.type
_entity_poly.pdbx_seq_one_letter_code
_entity_poly.pdbx_strand_id
1 'polypeptide(L)'
;MDHGISHELMDTVEKLTKEHYKKCMEERFKEMVTGKGLEVVQYEITDMDWESTFFLCHLPESNLYEIPDLEDDYRSVKVTDSTFFSSLFYVFKY
;
A
#
# COMPACT_ATOMS: atom_id res chain seq x y z
N MET A 1 18.42 14.80 -7.41
CA MET A 1 16.95 14.69 -7.27
C MET A 1 16.39 15.74 -8.21
N ASP A 2 15.96 15.33 -9.41
CA ASP A 2 15.31 16.18 -10.44
C ASP A 2 14.44 15.25 -11.30
N HIS A 3 13.51 14.56 -10.65
CA HIS A 3 12.63 13.57 -11.30
C HIS A 3 11.39 14.21 -11.94
N GLY A 4 11.25 15.54 -11.89
CA GLY A 4 10.15 16.28 -12.52
C GLY A 4 8.78 16.13 -11.83
N ILE A 5 8.73 15.47 -10.67
CA ILE A 5 7.49 15.25 -9.90
C ILE A 5 7.39 16.31 -8.82
N SER A 6 6.20 16.89 -8.67
CA SER A 6 5.93 17.87 -7.62
C SER A 6 6.12 17.24 -6.23
N HIS A 7 6.85 17.93 -5.35
CA HIS A 7 6.99 17.55 -3.96
C HIS A 7 5.64 17.47 -3.23
N GLU A 8 4.73 18.40 -3.53
CA GLU A 8 3.38 18.42 -2.96
C GLU A 8 2.59 17.14 -3.28
N LEU A 9 2.77 16.59 -4.49
CA LEU A 9 2.15 15.34 -4.88
C LEU A 9 2.74 14.16 -4.11
N MET A 10 4.07 14.12 -3.95
CA MET A 10 4.72 13.06 -3.18
C MET A 10 4.27 13.07 -1.72
N ASP A 11 4.20 14.25 -1.10
CA ASP A 11 3.71 14.43 0.27
C ASP A 11 2.25 13.97 0.41
N THR A 12 1.41 14.31 -0.57
CA THR A 12 0.00 13.90 -0.60
C THR A 12 -0.14 12.38 -0.73
N VAL A 13 0.61 11.77 -1.64
CA VAL A 13 0.64 10.32 -1.81
C VAL A 13 1.10 9.63 -0.52
N GLU A 14 2.16 10.11 0.12
CA GLU A 14 2.66 9.56 1.38
C GLU A 14 1.59 9.60 2.48
N LYS A 15 0.94 10.76 2.65
CA LYS A 15 -0.12 10.95 3.65
C LYS A 15 -1.28 9.99 3.42
N LEU A 16 -1.84 9.96 2.21
CA LEU A 16 -3.01 9.14 1.89
C LEU A 16 -2.69 7.65 2.02
N THR A 17 -1.47 7.24 1.68
CA THR A 17 -1.04 5.84 1.84
C THR A 17 -0.99 5.45 3.32
N LYS A 18 -0.42 6.30 4.19
CA LYS A 18 -0.39 6.07 5.64
C LYS A 18 -1.79 6.04 6.26
N GLU A 19 -2.69 6.90 5.81
CA GLU A 19 -4.08 6.95 6.27
C GLU A 19 -4.84 5.67 5.86
N HIS A 20 -4.70 5.24 4.61
CA HIS A 20 -5.31 4.00 4.12
C HIS A 20 -4.81 2.77 4.92
N TYR A 21 -3.51 2.71 5.20
CA TYR A 21 -2.94 1.65 6.03
C TYR A 21 -3.62 1.56 7.40
N LYS A 22 -3.63 2.68 8.12
CA LYS A 22 -4.17 2.76 9.48
C LYS A 22 -5.66 2.42 9.53
N LYS A 23 -6.42 2.82 8.50
CA LYS A 23 -7.86 2.65 8.46
C LYS A 23 -8.28 1.23 8.06
N CYS A 24 -7.61 0.63 7.08
CA CYS A 24 -8.12 -0.56 6.40
C CYS A 24 -7.18 -1.77 6.47
N MET A 25 -5.86 -1.56 6.56
CA MET A 25 -4.88 -2.64 6.45
C MET A 25 -4.29 -3.08 7.79
N GLU A 26 -4.22 -2.18 8.78
CA GLU A 26 -3.63 -2.48 10.09
C GLU A 26 -4.39 -3.58 10.83
N GLU A 27 -5.73 -3.53 10.84
CA GLU A 27 -6.55 -4.55 11.50
C GLU A 27 -6.40 -5.92 10.81
N ARG A 28 -6.49 -5.96 9.49
CA ARG A 28 -6.31 -7.18 8.68
C ARG A 28 -4.92 -7.78 8.86
N PHE A 29 -3.90 -6.94 9.00
CA PHE A 29 -2.54 -7.39 9.30
C PHE A 29 -2.46 -8.02 10.70
N LYS A 30 -3.04 -7.38 11.72
CA LYS A 30 -3.11 -7.94 13.08
C LYS A 30 -3.85 -9.27 13.12
N GLU A 31 -4.99 -9.38 12.43
CA GLU A 31 -5.73 -10.63 12.29
C GLU A 31 -4.90 -11.72 11.60
N MET A 32 -4.13 -11.37 10.56
CA MET A 32 -3.23 -12.30 9.88
C MET A 32 -2.10 -12.79 10.80
N VAL A 33 -1.50 -11.87 11.58
CA VAL A 33 -0.46 -12.18 12.56
C VAL A 33 -0.98 -13.15 13.60
N THR A 34 -2.15 -12.89 14.17
CA THR A 34 -2.78 -13.79 15.15
C THR A 34 -3.24 -15.11 14.54
N GLY A 35 -3.87 -15.09 13.37
CA GLY A 35 -4.36 -16.29 12.69
C GLY A 35 -3.23 -17.26 12.28
N LYS A 36 -2.04 -16.73 11.97
CA LYS A 36 -0.84 -17.52 11.67
C LYS A 36 0.00 -17.83 12.92
N GLY A 37 -0.41 -17.41 14.12
CA GLY A 37 0.32 -17.61 15.36
C GLY A 37 1.68 -16.90 15.40
N LEU A 38 1.83 -15.82 14.63
CA LEU A 38 3.09 -15.09 14.48
C LEU A 38 3.45 -14.25 15.73
N GLU A 39 2.51 -14.08 16.65
CA GLU A 39 2.66 -13.29 17.87
C GLU A 39 3.57 -13.93 18.94
N VAL A 40 3.77 -15.26 18.91
CA VAL A 40 4.56 -16.02 19.92
C VAL A 40 5.65 -16.87 19.25
N VAL A 41 6.17 -16.42 18.12
CA VAL A 41 7.17 -17.19 17.39
C VAL A 41 8.49 -17.16 18.16
N GLN A 42 8.99 -18.36 18.52
CA GLN A 42 10.25 -18.54 19.23
C GLN A 42 11.45 -18.82 18.30
N TYR A 43 11.20 -19.02 17.00
CA TYR A 43 12.19 -19.34 15.97
C TYR A 43 12.18 -18.33 14.82
N GLU A 44 13.29 -18.16 14.12
CA GLU A 44 13.37 -17.23 12.99
C GLU A 44 12.52 -17.71 11.80
N ILE A 45 11.62 -16.86 11.31
CA ILE A 45 10.82 -17.17 10.11
C ILE A 45 11.57 -16.63 8.90
N THR A 46 11.90 -17.51 7.96
CA THR A 46 12.72 -17.19 6.77
C THR A 46 11.95 -17.27 5.46
N ASP A 47 10.69 -17.73 5.51
CA ASP A 47 9.82 -17.99 4.36
C ASP A 47 8.59 -17.05 4.33
N MET A 48 8.60 -15.98 5.14
CA MET A 48 7.51 -15.00 5.20
C MET A 48 8.03 -13.58 5.35
N ASP A 49 7.49 -12.69 4.53
CA ASP A 49 7.77 -11.26 4.64
C ASP A 49 6.88 -10.61 5.72
N TRP A 50 7.50 -9.85 6.63
CA TRP A 50 6.77 -9.01 7.58
C TRP A 50 6.31 -7.72 6.87
N GLU A 51 5.27 -7.85 6.07
CA GLU A 51 4.71 -6.76 5.29
C GLU A 51 3.19 -6.83 5.16
N SER A 52 2.59 -5.66 4.96
CA SER A 52 1.22 -5.52 4.50
C SER A 52 1.23 -4.75 3.19
N THR A 53 0.69 -5.38 2.14
CA THR A 53 0.84 -4.93 0.74
C THR A 53 -0.49 -5.06 -0.01
N PHE A 54 -0.78 -4.11 -0.91
CA PHE A 54 -1.85 -4.22 -1.90
C PHE A 54 -1.31 -3.89 -3.29
N PHE A 55 -1.99 -4.35 -4.34
CA PHE A 55 -1.52 -4.21 -5.72
C PHE A 55 -2.41 -3.26 -6.53
N LEU A 56 -1.78 -2.27 -7.14
CA LEU A 56 -2.39 -1.34 -8.09
C LEU A 56 -1.76 -1.51 -9.47
N CYS A 57 -2.56 -1.98 -10.42
CA CYS A 57 -2.24 -2.05 -11.83
C CYS A 57 -2.79 -0.81 -12.52
N HIS A 58 -1.94 -0.08 -13.26
CA HIS A 58 -2.38 1.07 -14.06
C HIS A 58 -2.59 0.70 -15.54
N LEU A 59 -1.78 -0.23 -16.07
CA LEU A 59 -1.77 -0.64 -17.46
C LEU A 59 -1.49 -2.15 -17.56
N PRO A 60 -2.00 -2.85 -18.60
CA PRO A 60 -2.81 -2.30 -19.71
C PRO A 60 -4.26 -2.00 -19.30
N GLU A 61 -4.76 -2.64 -18.25
CA GLU A 61 -6.08 -2.41 -17.67
C GLU A 61 -5.89 -2.02 -16.20
N SER A 62 -6.56 -0.93 -15.81
CA SER A 62 -6.42 -0.38 -14.46
C SER A 62 -7.37 -1.08 -13.51
N ASN A 63 -6.85 -1.67 -12.43
CA ASN A 63 -7.69 -2.27 -11.37
C ASN A 63 -8.05 -1.25 -10.28
N LEU A 64 -7.80 0.05 -10.50
CA LEU A 64 -7.97 1.08 -9.48
C LEU A 64 -9.37 1.07 -8.84
N TYR A 65 -10.41 0.82 -9.64
CA TYR A 65 -11.80 0.79 -9.18
C TYR A 65 -12.23 -0.52 -8.53
N GLU A 66 -11.42 -1.58 -8.66
CA GLU A 66 -11.70 -2.90 -8.08
C GLU A 66 -11.28 -3.00 -6.62
N ILE A 67 -10.44 -2.07 -6.15
CA ILE A 67 -10.01 -2.00 -4.75
C ILE A 67 -11.13 -1.33 -3.94
N PRO A 68 -11.89 -2.04 -3.09
CA PRO A 68 -13.08 -1.48 -2.44
C PRO A 68 -12.72 -0.47 -1.34
N ASP A 69 -11.61 -0.69 -0.65
CA ASP A 69 -11.23 0.04 0.56
C ASP A 69 -10.45 1.35 0.27
N LEU A 70 -10.26 1.67 -1.02
CA LEU A 70 -9.54 2.85 -1.48
C LEU A 70 -10.49 4.05 -1.59
N GLU A 71 -10.16 5.15 -0.93
CA GLU A 71 -10.99 6.37 -0.95
C GLU A 71 -10.85 7.11 -2.29
N ASP A 72 -11.89 7.85 -2.67
CA ASP A 72 -11.97 8.55 -3.96
C ASP A 72 -10.86 9.58 -4.15
N ASP A 73 -10.52 10.33 -3.10
CA ASP A 73 -9.40 11.28 -3.10
C ASP A 73 -8.08 10.56 -3.39
N TYR A 74 -7.89 9.38 -2.79
CA TYR A 74 -6.69 8.58 -3.04
C TYR A 74 -6.69 7.98 -4.45
N ARG A 75 -7.84 7.56 -4.99
CA ARG A 75 -7.97 7.17 -6.40
C ARG A 75 -7.58 8.31 -7.34
N SER A 76 -8.08 9.52 -7.09
CA SER A 76 -7.84 10.68 -7.96
C SER A 76 -6.35 11.03 -8.08
N VAL A 77 -5.63 10.97 -6.96
CA VAL A 77 -4.18 11.20 -6.91
C VAL A 77 -3.42 10.12 -7.69
N LYS A 78 -3.90 8.87 -7.66
CA LYS A 78 -3.30 7.74 -8.39
C LYS A 78 -3.58 7.74 -9.89
N VAL A 79 -4.74 8.23 -10.32
CA VAL A 79 -5.06 8.41 -11.75
C VAL A 79 -4.17 9.47 -12.39
N THR A 80 -3.94 10.57 -11.67
CA THR A 80 -3.25 11.77 -12.20
C THR A 80 -1.81 11.48 -12.65
N ASP A 81 -1.14 10.48 -12.08
CA ASP A 81 0.25 10.10 -12.42
C ASP A 81 0.44 8.59 -12.69
N SER A 82 -0.46 8.01 -13.51
CA SER A 82 -0.39 6.61 -13.96
C SER A 82 0.93 6.23 -14.67
N THR A 83 1.73 7.21 -15.10
CA THR A 83 3.02 7.01 -15.79
C THR A 83 4.20 6.76 -14.86
N PHE A 84 4.14 7.14 -13.57
CA PHE A 84 5.26 6.98 -12.63
C PHE A 84 5.03 5.89 -11.58
N PHE A 85 3.78 5.62 -11.20
CA PHE A 85 3.44 4.65 -10.16
C PHE A 85 3.00 3.27 -10.69
N SER A 86 3.38 2.94 -11.93
CA SER A 86 2.93 1.74 -12.67
C SER A 86 3.09 0.40 -11.93
N SER A 87 3.91 0.32 -10.88
CA SER A 87 3.99 -0.86 -10.00
C SER A 87 4.51 -0.46 -8.62
N LEU A 88 3.87 0.50 -7.95
CA LEU A 88 4.27 0.79 -6.57
C LEU A 88 3.67 -0.25 -5.62
N PHE A 89 4.53 -1.17 -5.17
CA PHE A 89 4.27 -1.99 -4.00
C PHE A 89 4.43 -1.08 -2.77
N TYR A 90 3.33 -0.84 -2.06
CA TYR A 90 3.40 -0.18 -0.76
C TYR A 90 3.61 -1.23 0.32
N VAL A 91 4.87 -1.40 0.71
CA VAL A 91 5.28 -2.28 1.79
C VAL A 91 5.27 -1.46 3.08
N PHE A 92 4.33 -1.76 3.97
CA PHE A 92 4.38 -1.25 5.33
C PHE A 92 5.18 -2.22 6.21
N LYS A 93 6.44 -1.85 6.51
CA LYS A 93 7.22 -2.49 7.56
C LYS A 93 7.02 -1.73 8.87
N TYR A 94 6.69 -2.47 9.92
CA TYR A 94 6.70 -1.98 11.30
C TYR A 94 8.11 -1.76 11.81
#